data_AF-A0A341BGS6-F1
#
_entry.id   AF-A0A341BGS6-F1
#
_cell.length_a   1.000
_cell.length_b   1.000
_cell.length_c   1.000
_cell.angle_alpha   90.00
_cell.angle_beta   90.00
_cell.angle_gamma   90.00
#
_symmetry.space_group_name_H-M   'P 1'
#
loop_
_entity.id
_entity.type
_entity.pdbx_description
1 polymer ?
#
loop_
_entity_poly.entity_id
_entity_poly.type
_entity_poly.pdbx_seq_one_letter_code
_entity_poly.pdbx_strand_id
1 'polypeptide(L)'
;MPPYLCYLTLPDWENSLARADGWKARRFLRLRSEPRLASSESTSKAGGFWRLQMDFKIEHTWDGFPVKHEPVFVRLNPGDRGVMMEVSAPFFNDPPAPLGEPGKPFNELWDYEVVEAFFLNDITEQYLEVELCPHGQHLVLLLSGKRNVWKQELDLSFKASRGETKWEGRAYLPWSYFPPNVTKFNSFAIHGSKDKRSYEALYPVLPHELRQGQKPDLAKRPEASVFPGVSKGFCKEQILSPCCLRI
;
A
#
# COMPACT_ATOMS: atom_id res chain seq x y z
N MET A 1 14.35 3.16 51.53
CA MET A 1 14.97 2.74 50.25
C MET A 1 13.85 2.59 49.24
N PRO A 2 13.79 3.43 48.19
CA PRO A 2 12.66 3.51 47.26
C PRO A 2 12.80 2.55 46.06
N PRO A 3 11.70 2.17 45.38
CA PRO A 3 11.72 1.36 44.17
C PRO A 3 11.96 2.21 42.91
N TYR A 4 12.63 1.60 41.94
CA TYR A 4 13.05 2.17 40.67
C TYR A 4 11.86 2.36 39.70
N LEU A 5 11.72 3.56 39.15
CA LEU A 5 10.90 3.89 38.00
C LEU A 5 11.64 3.52 36.70
N CYS A 6 11.03 2.67 35.87
CA CYS A 6 11.44 2.49 34.47
C CYS A 6 10.73 3.56 33.61
N TYR A 7 11.49 4.49 33.04
CA TYR A 7 11.01 5.38 31.98
C TYR A 7 11.08 4.64 30.64
N LEU A 8 9.92 4.44 30.00
CA LEU A 8 9.84 4.07 28.59
C LEU A 8 9.98 5.35 27.75
N THR A 9 11.07 5.46 27.00
CA THR A 9 11.30 6.53 26.04
C THR A 9 10.45 6.30 24.78
N LEU A 10 9.58 7.25 24.47
CA LEU A 10 8.85 7.35 23.19
C LEU A 10 9.84 7.68 22.05
N PRO A 11 9.61 7.23 20.80
CA PRO A 11 10.45 7.62 19.66
C PRO A 11 10.24 9.10 19.28
N ASP A 12 11.35 9.84 19.32
CA ASP A 12 11.52 11.28 19.14
C ASP A 12 11.39 11.70 17.65
N TRP A 13 10.18 11.89 17.13
CA TRP A 13 9.97 12.43 15.77
C TRP A 13 9.56 13.91 15.75
N GLU A 14 9.44 14.58 16.90
CA GLU A 14 9.04 15.99 16.99
C GLU A 14 10.21 17.01 16.92
N ASN A 15 11.48 16.59 16.90
CA ASN A 15 12.61 17.50 17.14
C ASN A 15 13.61 17.75 15.99
N SER A 16 13.32 17.38 14.74
CA SER A 16 14.29 17.52 13.63
C SER A 16 13.93 18.55 12.54
N LEU A 17 13.45 19.74 12.93
CA LEU A 17 13.24 20.87 12.00
C LEU A 17 13.97 22.18 12.37
N ALA A 18 15.01 22.12 13.22
CA ALA A 18 15.83 23.29 13.53
C ALA A 18 17.27 23.07 13.06
N ARG A 19 17.56 23.41 11.79
CA ARG A 19 18.87 23.91 11.27
C ARG A 19 18.91 23.76 9.74
N ALA A 20 18.54 24.81 9.01
CA ALA A 20 19.13 25.16 7.72
C ALA A 20 18.51 26.46 7.16
N ASP A 21 18.81 27.61 7.76
CA ASP A 21 18.53 28.90 7.14
C ASP A 21 19.82 29.69 6.94
N GLY A 22 20.26 29.70 5.69
CA GLY A 22 21.19 30.67 5.16
C GLY A 22 20.93 30.71 3.67
N TRP A 23 20.65 31.90 3.14
CA TRP A 23 21.31 32.50 1.97
C TRP A 23 20.67 33.86 1.69
N LYS A 24 21.53 34.79 1.27
CA LYS A 24 21.34 36.24 1.32
C LYS A 24 20.43 36.76 0.21
N ALA A 25 19.58 37.71 0.58
CA ALA A 25 18.88 38.61 -0.33
C ALA A 25 19.86 39.50 -1.12
N ARG A 26 19.59 39.69 -2.42
CA ARG A 26 19.94 40.92 -3.15
C ARG A 26 18.76 41.34 -4.02
N ARG A 27 18.31 42.56 -3.77
CA ARG A 27 17.35 43.36 -4.54
C ARG A 27 18.16 44.27 -5.45
N PHE A 28 17.84 44.40 -6.74
CA PHE A 28 18.06 45.67 -7.46
C PHE A 28 17.22 45.79 -8.74
N LEU A 29 16.47 46.90 -8.75
CA LEU A 29 15.92 47.77 -9.80
C LEU A 29 15.11 47.26 -11.01
N ARG A 30 13.90 47.81 -11.04
CA ARG A 30 12.91 47.97 -12.12
C ARG A 30 13.40 48.96 -13.18
N LEU A 31 13.22 48.63 -14.46
CA LEU A 31 12.98 49.60 -15.54
C LEU A 31 11.86 49.06 -16.45
N ARG A 32 10.86 49.92 -16.70
CA ARG A 32 9.69 49.66 -17.55
C ARG A 32 10.03 49.98 -19.01
N SER A 33 9.51 49.17 -19.93
CA SER A 33 8.94 49.61 -21.21
C SER A 33 8.01 48.52 -21.76
N GLU A 34 6.82 48.94 -22.20
CA GLU A 34 5.80 48.19 -22.96
C GLU A 34 5.48 49.01 -24.24
N PRO A 35 4.70 48.51 -25.23
CA PRO A 35 4.54 47.14 -25.72
C PRO A 35 4.68 47.08 -27.26
N ARG A 36 4.74 45.87 -27.84
CA ARG A 36 4.38 45.66 -29.26
C ARG A 36 3.60 44.35 -29.40
N LEU A 37 2.42 44.47 -30.02
CA LEU A 37 1.51 43.38 -30.33
C LEU A 37 2.23 42.29 -31.14
N ALA A 38 2.12 41.05 -30.67
CA ALA A 38 2.14 39.87 -31.51
C ALA A 38 1.14 38.87 -30.94
N SER A 39 0.07 38.65 -31.69
CA SER A 39 -0.86 37.56 -31.51
C SER A 39 -0.12 36.23 -31.64
N SER A 40 -0.07 35.45 -30.56
CA SER A 40 0.28 34.04 -30.64
C SER A 40 -0.76 33.23 -29.88
N GLU A 41 -1.26 32.21 -30.56
CA GLU A 41 -2.28 31.28 -30.10
C GLU A 41 -1.91 30.68 -28.75
N SER A 42 -2.82 30.78 -27.79
CA SER A 42 -2.76 30.02 -26.55
C SER A 42 -3.08 28.56 -26.88
N THR A 43 -2.07 27.81 -27.29
CA THR A 43 -2.11 26.36 -27.10
C THR A 43 -2.01 26.11 -25.60
N SER A 44 -3.16 25.85 -24.99
CA SER A 44 -3.22 25.27 -23.65
C SER A 44 -2.47 23.94 -23.69
N LYS A 45 -1.18 23.96 -23.34
CA LYS A 45 -0.50 22.74 -22.90
C LYS A 45 -1.14 22.38 -21.56
N ALA A 46 -2.24 21.62 -21.63
CA ALA A 46 -2.66 20.80 -20.52
C ALA A 46 -1.44 19.96 -20.13
N GLY A 47 -0.80 20.33 -19.02
CA GLY A 47 0.20 19.49 -18.40
C GLY A 47 -0.49 18.19 -18.05
N GLY A 48 -0.27 17.15 -18.88
CA GLY A 48 -0.75 15.81 -18.63
C GLY A 48 -0.10 15.32 -17.35
N PHE A 49 -0.81 15.48 -16.24
CA PHE A 49 -0.52 14.77 -15.01
C PHE A 49 -0.91 13.32 -15.30
N TRP A 50 0.03 12.53 -15.82
CA TRP A 50 -0.15 11.09 -15.93
C TRP A 50 -0.35 10.59 -14.50
N ARG A 51 -1.61 10.40 -14.08
CA ARG A 51 -1.92 9.53 -12.94
C ARG A 51 -1.51 8.15 -13.41
N LEU A 52 -0.28 7.76 -13.05
CA LEU A 52 0.23 6.43 -13.33
C LEU A 52 -0.63 5.46 -12.51
N GLN A 53 -1.58 4.85 -13.19
CA GLN A 53 -2.27 3.66 -12.72
C GLN A 53 -1.30 2.48 -12.82
N MET A 54 -1.27 1.63 -11.78
CA MET A 54 -0.46 0.42 -11.78
C MET A 54 -1.37 -0.80 -11.78
N ASP A 55 -1.19 -1.66 -12.77
CA ASP A 55 -2.00 -2.87 -12.98
C ASP A 55 -1.11 -4.11 -12.77
N PHE A 56 -1.53 -5.01 -11.88
CA PHE A 56 -0.81 -6.21 -11.50
C PHE A 56 -1.70 -7.45 -11.70
N LYS A 57 -1.05 -8.57 -12.03
CA LYS A 57 -1.70 -9.88 -12.17
C LYS A 57 -0.97 -10.92 -11.35
N ILE A 58 -1.71 -11.65 -10.52
CA ILE A 58 -1.21 -12.82 -9.81
C ILE A 58 -1.46 -14.04 -10.69
N GLU A 59 -0.40 -14.51 -11.33
CA GLU A 59 -0.44 -15.58 -12.34
C GLU A 59 0.29 -16.85 -11.88
N HIS A 60 0.89 -16.81 -10.69
CA HIS A 60 1.71 -17.90 -10.16
C HIS A 60 1.32 -18.26 -8.73
N THR A 61 1.45 -19.53 -8.39
CA THR A 61 1.49 -20.02 -7.02
C THR A 61 2.71 -19.44 -6.29
N TRP A 62 2.69 -19.43 -4.96
CA TRP A 62 3.76 -18.88 -4.13
C TRP A 62 5.15 -19.50 -4.39
N ASP A 63 5.19 -20.73 -4.91
CA ASP A 63 6.37 -21.52 -5.29
C ASP A 63 6.68 -21.46 -6.80
N GLY A 64 6.02 -20.58 -7.55
CA GLY A 64 6.40 -20.19 -8.91
C GLY A 64 5.78 -21.01 -10.03
N PHE A 65 4.78 -21.86 -9.77
CA PHE A 65 4.05 -22.56 -10.82
C PHE A 65 2.89 -21.72 -11.35
N PRO A 66 2.56 -21.77 -12.64
CA PRO A 66 1.38 -21.07 -13.15
C PRO A 66 0.08 -21.52 -12.49
N VAL A 67 -0.83 -20.59 -12.24
CA VAL A 67 -2.19 -20.90 -11.75
C VAL A 67 -3.02 -21.57 -12.84
N LYS A 68 -4.03 -22.36 -12.45
CA LYS A 68 -4.88 -23.15 -13.36
C LYS A 68 -6.29 -22.57 -13.54
N HIS A 69 -6.47 -21.31 -13.20
CA HIS A 69 -7.71 -20.55 -13.33
C HIS A 69 -7.38 -19.13 -13.80
N GLU A 70 -8.41 -18.30 -13.96
CA GLU A 70 -8.23 -16.89 -14.28
C GLU A 70 -7.36 -16.18 -13.22
N PRO A 71 -6.37 -15.37 -13.62
CA PRO A 71 -5.53 -14.62 -12.69
C PRO A 71 -6.30 -13.64 -11.81
N VAL A 72 -5.79 -13.39 -10.61
CA VAL A 72 -6.26 -12.26 -9.79
C VAL A 72 -5.65 -10.96 -10.32
N PHE A 73 -6.50 -9.95 -10.48
CA PHE A 73 -6.09 -8.62 -10.92
C PHE A 73 -6.13 -7.63 -9.75
N VAL A 74 -5.03 -6.90 -9.56
CA VAL A 74 -4.89 -5.85 -8.56
C VAL A 74 -4.48 -4.57 -9.25
N ARG A 75 -5.26 -3.51 -9.07
CA ARG A 75 -5.00 -2.18 -9.62
C ARG A 75 -4.84 -1.16 -8.51
N LEU A 76 -3.80 -0.35 -8.62
CA LEU A 76 -3.53 0.77 -7.72
C LEU A 76 -3.69 2.08 -8.48
N ASN A 77 -4.58 2.92 -7.99
CA ASN A 77 -4.84 4.27 -8.49
C ASN A 77 -4.50 5.29 -7.40
N PRO A 78 -3.30 5.89 -7.43
CA PRO A 78 -2.95 6.94 -6.50
C PRO A 78 -3.80 8.20 -6.70
N GLY A 79 -4.18 8.84 -5.60
CA GLY A 79 -4.88 10.12 -5.58
C GLY A 79 -4.42 11.00 -4.42
N ASP A 80 -5.03 12.17 -4.28
CA ASP A 80 -4.54 13.23 -3.39
C ASP A 80 -4.53 12.82 -1.91
N ARG A 81 -5.51 12.03 -1.49
CA ARG A 81 -5.70 11.65 -0.07
C ARG A 81 -5.26 10.21 0.27
N GLY A 82 -4.96 9.40 -0.75
CA GLY A 82 -4.63 7.98 -0.58
C GLY A 82 -4.57 7.23 -1.91
N VAL A 83 -4.51 5.90 -1.83
CA VAL A 83 -4.54 4.99 -2.98
C VAL A 83 -5.89 4.28 -3.05
N MET A 84 -6.53 4.29 -4.21
CA MET A 84 -7.65 3.39 -4.48
C MET A 84 -7.07 2.06 -4.98
N MET A 85 -7.27 1.00 -4.20
CA MET A 85 -6.94 -0.37 -4.56
C MET A 85 -8.19 -1.06 -5.07
N GLU A 86 -8.13 -1.56 -6.30
CA GLU A 86 -9.21 -2.31 -6.94
C GLU A 86 -8.76 -3.76 -7.17
N VAL A 87 -9.62 -4.70 -6.80
CA VAL A 87 -9.41 -6.15 -6.97
C VAL A 87 -10.47 -6.69 -7.91
N SER A 88 -10.07 -7.55 -8.85
CA SER A 88 -10.96 -8.40 -9.62
C SER A 88 -10.39 -9.81 -9.63
N ALA A 89 -11.09 -10.76 -9.02
CA ALA A 89 -10.60 -12.11 -8.78
C ALA A 89 -11.68 -13.16 -9.08
N PRO A 90 -11.29 -14.42 -9.37
CA PRO A 90 -12.23 -15.53 -9.27
C PRO A 90 -12.83 -15.60 -7.87
N PHE A 91 -14.07 -16.06 -7.76
CA PHE A 91 -14.73 -16.32 -6.49
C PHE A 91 -14.82 -17.82 -6.27
N PHE A 92 -14.08 -18.31 -5.28
CA PHE A 92 -13.99 -19.74 -4.98
C PHE A 92 -15.02 -20.17 -3.94
N ASN A 93 -15.41 -19.27 -3.04
CA ASN A 93 -16.29 -19.51 -1.90
C ASN A 93 -15.82 -20.70 -1.05
N ASP A 94 -14.49 -20.86 -0.93
CA ASP A 94 -13.85 -21.88 -0.11
C ASP A 94 -12.62 -21.27 0.58
N PRO A 95 -12.58 -21.23 1.92
CA PRO A 95 -13.65 -21.61 2.85
C PRO A 95 -14.89 -20.68 2.76
N PRO A 96 -16.01 -21.06 3.40
CA PRO A 96 -17.17 -20.19 3.54
C PRO A 96 -16.83 -18.85 4.18
N ALA A 97 -17.75 -17.89 4.04
CA ALA A 97 -17.61 -16.53 4.57
C ALA A 97 -17.12 -16.47 6.04
N PRO A 98 -16.25 -15.49 6.38
CA PRO A 98 -15.92 -15.20 7.76
C PRO A 98 -17.16 -14.91 8.61
N LEU A 99 -17.10 -15.26 9.89
CA LEU A 99 -18.21 -15.05 10.83
C LEU A 99 -18.44 -13.56 11.18
N GLY A 100 -17.52 -12.67 10.81
CA GLY A 100 -17.62 -11.23 11.06
C GLY A 100 -18.61 -10.51 10.15
N GLU A 101 -19.01 -9.29 10.53
CA GLU A 101 -19.87 -8.45 9.70
C GLU A 101 -19.13 -7.88 8.48
N PRO A 102 -19.73 -7.84 7.28
CA PRO A 102 -19.17 -7.13 6.13
C PRO A 102 -18.89 -5.65 6.43
N GLY A 103 -17.76 -5.14 5.94
CA GLY A 103 -17.31 -3.77 6.17
C GLY A 103 -16.61 -3.55 7.51
N LYS A 104 -16.39 -4.61 8.30
CA LYS A 104 -15.64 -4.56 9.55
C LYS A 104 -14.28 -5.23 9.42
N PRO A 105 -13.29 -4.79 10.22
CA PRO A 105 -12.07 -5.53 10.42
C PRO A 105 -12.35 -6.95 10.92
N PHE A 106 -11.57 -7.93 10.48
CA PHE A 106 -11.65 -9.30 10.95
C PHE A 106 -10.24 -9.89 11.08
N ASN A 107 -9.82 -10.21 12.30
CA ASN A 107 -8.52 -10.84 12.53
C ASN A 107 -8.44 -12.25 11.89
N GLU A 108 -7.22 -12.67 11.51
CA GLU A 108 -6.96 -13.97 10.89
C GLU A 108 -7.69 -14.18 9.55
N LEU A 109 -7.90 -13.10 8.79
CA LEU A 109 -8.63 -13.13 7.52
C LEU A 109 -7.91 -13.98 6.46
N TRP A 110 -6.58 -14.12 6.56
CA TRP A 110 -5.77 -15.04 5.75
C TRP A 110 -6.26 -16.49 5.76
N ASP A 111 -6.97 -16.94 6.80
CA ASP A 111 -7.55 -18.29 6.84
C ASP A 111 -8.80 -18.45 5.97
N TYR A 112 -9.23 -17.39 5.29
CA TYR A 112 -10.35 -17.36 4.36
C TYR A 112 -9.90 -17.11 2.91
N GLU A 113 -10.87 -17.06 1.99
CA GLU A 113 -10.63 -16.53 0.66
C GLU A 113 -10.29 -15.04 0.77
N VAL A 114 -9.11 -14.65 0.30
CA VAL A 114 -8.58 -13.30 0.50
C VAL A 114 -7.59 -12.88 -0.59
N VAL A 115 -7.53 -11.58 -0.85
CA VAL A 115 -6.42 -10.95 -1.57
C VAL A 115 -5.66 -10.04 -0.62
N GLU A 116 -4.36 -10.25 -0.52
CA GLU A 116 -3.44 -9.51 0.35
C GLU A 116 -2.54 -8.59 -0.46
N ALA A 117 -2.22 -7.43 0.07
CA ALA A 117 -1.26 -6.49 -0.52
C ALA A 117 -0.31 -5.93 0.55
N PHE A 118 0.97 -5.90 0.21
CA PHE A 118 2.05 -5.47 1.10
C PHE A 118 2.78 -4.27 0.51
N PHE A 119 2.93 -3.21 1.29
CA PHE A 119 3.68 -2.00 0.93
C PHE A 119 4.81 -1.79 1.93
N LEU A 120 6.04 -2.05 1.52
CA LEU A 120 7.21 -2.09 2.39
C LEU A 120 8.18 -0.94 2.09
N ASN A 121 8.70 -0.32 3.15
CA ASN A 121 9.97 0.39 3.12
C ASN A 121 11.07 -0.54 3.66
N ASP A 122 11.96 -0.98 2.78
CA ASP A 122 13.04 -1.93 3.10
C ASP A 122 14.18 -1.36 3.94
N ILE A 123 14.31 -0.04 4.04
CA ILE A 123 15.32 0.61 4.89
C ILE A 123 14.85 0.63 6.35
N THR A 124 13.57 0.95 6.57
CA THR A 124 12.98 1.06 7.92
C THR A 124 12.33 -0.23 8.40
N GLU A 125 12.17 -1.21 7.51
CA GLU A 125 11.40 -2.45 7.70
C GLU A 125 9.92 -2.22 8.09
N GLN A 126 9.40 -1.01 7.86
CA GLN A 126 8.00 -0.69 8.09
C GLN A 126 7.16 -1.10 6.90
N TYR A 127 6.02 -1.74 7.15
CA TYR A 127 5.10 -2.11 6.09
C TYR A 127 3.63 -2.01 6.49
N LEU A 128 2.83 -1.69 5.47
CA LEU A 128 1.38 -1.78 5.49
C LEU A 128 0.98 -3.11 4.85
N GLU A 129 0.14 -3.86 5.54
CA GLU A 129 -0.49 -5.09 5.06
C GLU A 129 -2.00 -4.87 5.02
N VAL A 130 -2.60 -5.19 3.87
CA VAL A 130 -4.03 -5.03 3.60
C VAL A 130 -4.58 -6.33 3.05
N GLU A 131 -5.61 -6.87 3.70
CA GLU A 131 -6.29 -8.10 3.32
C GLU A 131 -7.75 -7.79 3.02
N LEU A 132 -8.25 -8.26 1.87
CA LEU A 132 -9.60 -7.98 1.37
C LEU A 132 -10.33 -9.28 1.05
N CYS A 133 -11.46 -9.52 1.71
CA CYS A 133 -12.28 -10.72 1.52
C CYS A 133 -13.46 -10.45 0.55
N PRO A 134 -13.84 -11.39 -0.33
CA PRO A 134 -15.03 -11.29 -1.19
C PRO A 134 -16.35 -11.08 -0.43
N HIS A 135 -16.35 -11.40 0.87
CA HIS A 135 -17.53 -11.23 1.73
C HIS A 135 -17.62 -9.84 2.38
N GLY A 136 -16.62 -8.99 2.18
CA GLY A 136 -16.63 -7.57 2.58
C GLY A 136 -15.88 -7.26 3.87
N GLN A 137 -15.36 -8.26 4.58
CA GLN A 137 -14.44 -8.07 5.70
C GLN A 137 -13.06 -7.68 5.17
N HIS A 138 -12.30 -6.95 6.00
CA HIS A 138 -10.92 -6.57 5.70
C HIS A 138 -10.02 -6.78 6.91
N LEU A 139 -8.72 -6.81 6.70
CA LEU A 139 -7.74 -6.67 7.77
C LEU A 139 -6.68 -5.67 7.32
N VAL A 140 -6.35 -4.73 8.19
CA VAL A 140 -5.31 -3.74 7.92
C VAL A 140 -4.36 -3.73 9.10
N LEU A 141 -3.09 -3.98 8.82
CA LEU A 141 -2.03 -4.07 9.80
C LEU A 141 -0.93 -3.06 9.46
N LEU A 142 -0.41 -2.38 10.49
CA LEU A 142 0.82 -1.61 10.40
C LEU A 142 1.91 -2.33 11.20
N LEU A 143 3.01 -2.64 10.52
CA LEU A 143 4.08 -3.47 11.06
C LEU A 143 5.43 -2.73 10.96
N SER A 144 6.35 -3.06 11.86
CA SER A 144 7.73 -2.53 11.89
C SER A 144 8.71 -3.63 12.24
N GLY A 145 9.42 -4.13 11.24
CA GLY A 145 10.14 -5.39 11.32
C GLY A 145 9.19 -6.58 11.17
N LYS A 146 9.76 -7.76 10.99
CA LYS A 146 9.01 -8.96 10.60
C LYS A 146 7.96 -9.38 11.64
N ARG A 147 6.69 -9.42 11.23
CA ARG A 147 5.52 -9.82 12.03
C ARG A 147 5.35 -9.03 13.33
N ASN A 148 5.96 -7.86 13.41
CA ASN A 148 5.86 -7.01 14.58
C ASN A 148 4.78 -5.97 14.35
N VAL A 149 3.55 -6.36 14.65
CA VAL A 149 2.35 -5.54 14.53
C VAL A 149 2.35 -4.50 15.65
N TRP A 150 2.24 -3.22 15.29
CA TRP A 150 2.07 -2.14 16.28
C TRP A 150 0.69 -1.49 16.19
N LYS A 151 -0.04 -1.69 15.09
CA LYS A 151 -1.48 -1.40 14.95
C LYS A 151 -2.13 -2.46 14.06
N GLN A 152 -3.35 -2.86 14.39
CA GLN A 152 -4.15 -3.82 13.65
C GLN A 152 -5.62 -3.45 13.64
N GLU A 153 -6.39 -4.16 12.81
CA GLU A 153 -7.84 -4.01 12.70
C GLU A 153 -8.26 -2.55 12.41
N LEU A 154 -7.46 -1.83 11.62
CA LEU A 154 -7.77 -0.45 11.27
C LEU A 154 -9.02 -0.38 10.38
N ASP A 155 -9.83 0.65 10.59
CA ASP A 155 -10.98 0.92 9.73
C ASP A 155 -10.54 1.20 8.30
N LEU A 156 -11.32 0.68 7.35
CA LEU A 156 -11.07 0.81 5.93
C LEU A 156 -12.38 1.02 5.17
N SER A 157 -12.41 1.99 4.26
CA SER A 157 -13.52 2.13 3.33
C SER A 157 -13.38 1.09 2.23
N PHE A 158 -13.95 -0.11 2.48
CA PHE A 158 -13.93 -1.24 1.57
C PHE A 158 -15.36 -1.62 1.12
N LYS A 159 -15.52 -1.91 -0.17
CA LYS A 159 -16.74 -2.50 -0.74
C LYS A 159 -16.37 -3.72 -1.57
N ALA A 160 -17.04 -4.83 -1.32
CA ALA A 160 -16.97 -6.04 -2.13
C ALA A 160 -18.29 -6.24 -2.88
N SER A 161 -18.20 -6.71 -4.12
CA SER A 161 -19.32 -7.19 -4.93
C SER A 161 -18.96 -8.58 -5.46
N ARG A 162 -19.87 -9.53 -5.40
CA ARG A 162 -19.62 -10.91 -5.86
C ARG A 162 -20.71 -11.37 -6.81
N GLY A 163 -20.30 -12.01 -7.89
CA GLY A 163 -21.14 -12.81 -8.76
C GLY A 163 -20.99 -14.30 -8.44
N GLU A 164 -21.37 -15.16 -9.38
CA GLU A 164 -21.27 -16.62 -9.20
C GLU A 164 -19.83 -17.12 -9.26
N THR A 165 -18.99 -16.52 -10.10
CA THR A 165 -17.63 -17.03 -10.40
C THR A 165 -16.52 -16.01 -10.20
N LYS A 166 -16.87 -14.75 -9.91
CA LYS A 166 -15.93 -13.63 -9.76
C LYS A 166 -16.40 -12.69 -8.67
N TRP A 167 -15.45 -11.99 -8.06
CA TRP A 167 -15.72 -10.89 -7.16
C TRP A 167 -14.83 -9.69 -7.46
N GLU A 168 -15.33 -8.53 -7.08
CA GLU A 168 -14.67 -7.24 -7.20
C GLU A 168 -14.58 -6.58 -5.84
N GLY A 169 -13.42 -5.99 -5.55
CA GLY A 169 -13.16 -5.25 -4.33
C GLY A 169 -12.70 -3.83 -4.65
N ARG A 170 -13.17 -2.85 -3.88
CA ARG A 170 -12.64 -1.47 -3.92
C ARG A 170 -12.36 -0.99 -2.52
N ALA A 171 -11.08 -0.78 -2.23
CA ALA A 171 -10.59 -0.34 -0.94
C ALA A 171 -9.86 1.00 -1.09
N TYR A 172 -10.20 1.95 -0.24
CA TYR A 172 -9.52 3.23 -0.18
C TYR A 172 -8.48 3.24 0.95
N LEU A 173 -7.19 3.25 0.58
CA LEU A 173 -6.05 3.21 1.49
C LEU A 173 -5.56 4.65 1.76
N PRO A 174 -5.78 5.22 2.96
CA PRO A 174 -5.34 6.57 3.27
C PRO A 174 -3.80 6.66 3.30
N TRP A 175 -3.23 7.80 2.86
CA TRP A 175 -1.77 8.00 2.92
C TRP A 175 -1.20 7.85 4.34
N SER A 176 -1.99 8.14 5.38
CA SER A 176 -1.60 7.99 6.77
C SER A 176 -1.34 6.55 7.22
N TYR A 177 -1.73 5.55 6.42
CA TYR A 177 -1.46 4.14 6.73
C TYR A 177 -0.15 3.64 6.11
N PHE A 178 0.38 4.33 5.09
CA PHE A 178 1.59 3.89 4.42
C PHE A 178 2.83 4.24 5.25
N PRO A 179 3.86 3.38 5.25
CA PRO A 179 5.17 3.79 5.72
C PRO A 179 5.72 4.91 4.82
N PRO A 180 6.58 5.79 5.34
CA PRO A 180 7.27 6.76 4.49
C PRO A 180 8.08 6.01 3.43
N ASN A 181 8.12 6.50 2.19
CA ASN A 181 8.94 5.94 1.11
C ASN A 181 8.79 4.42 0.90
N VAL A 182 7.62 3.97 0.46
CA VAL A 182 7.43 2.57 0.02
C VAL A 182 8.40 2.27 -1.13
N THR A 183 9.26 1.28 -0.94
CA THR A 183 10.27 0.84 -1.92
C THR A 183 9.90 -0.49 -2.57
N LYS A 184 9.09 -1.33 -1.90
CA LYS A 184 8.74 -2.67 -2.36
C LYS A 184 7.24 -2.95 -2.26
N PHE A 185 6.75 -3.79 -3.16
CA PHE A 185 5.35 -4.22 -3.20
C PHE A 185 5.27 -5.70 -3.57
N ASN A 186 4.33 -6.39 -2.93
CA ASN A 186 3.89 -7.72 -3.32
C ASN A 186 2.39 -7.87 -3.04
N SER A 187 1.77 -8.84 -3.68
CA SER A 187 0.37 -9.16 -3.46
C SER A 187 0.16 -10.66 -3.60
N PHE A 188 -0.78 -11.17 -2.82
CA PHE A 188 -1.06 -12.59 -2.73
C PHE A 188 -2.55 -12.85 -2.83
N ALA A 189 -2.90 -14.05 -3.27
CA ALA A 189 -4.26 -14.56 -3.21
C ALA A 189 -4.24 -15.91 -2.49
N ILE A 190 -5.19 -16.08 -1.57
CA ILE A 190 -5.37 -17.31 -0.80
C ILE A 190 -6.81 -17.76 -0.98
N HIS A 191 -6.99 -19.04 -1.23
CA HIS A 191 -8.31 -19.69 -1.32
C HIS A 191 -8.17 -21.18 -1.06
N GLY A 192 -9.30 -21.87 -0.95
CA GLY A 192 -9.36 -23.30 -0.68
C GLY A 192 -9.20 -23.64 0.81
N SER A 193 -9.85 -24.71 1.23
CA SER A 193 -9.79 -25.20 2.62
C SER A 193 -8.81 -26.36 2.82
N LYS A 194 -8.23 -26.45 4.03
CA LYS A 194 -7.45 -27.61 4.51
C LYS A 194 -6.31 -27.96 3.52
N ASP A 195 -6.24 -29.22 3.08
CA ASP A 195 -5.21 -29.73 2.17
C ASP A 195 -5.34 -29.19 0.73
N LYS A 196 -6.45 -28.49 0.42
CA LYS A 196 -6.68 -27.85 -0.88
C LYS A 196 -6.39 -26.35 -0.88
N ARG A 197 -5.81 -25.82 0.21
CA ARG A 197 -5.48 -24.40 0.31
C ARG A 197 -4.40 -24.01 -0.72
N SER A 198 -4.75 -23.06 -1.57
CA SER A 198 -3.88 -22.46 -2.57
C SER A 198 -3.27 -21.18 -2.02
N TYR A 199 -2.01 -20.93 -2.37
CA TYR A 199 -1.32 -19.70 -2.07
C TYR A 199 -0.67 -19.22 -3.36
N GLU A 200 -1.01 -18.00 -3.76
CA GLU A 200 -0.60 -17.40 -5.01
C GLU A 200 0.10 -16.07 -4.75
N ALA A 201 1.05 -15.72 -5.60
CA ALA A 201 1.90 -14.55 -5.41
C ALA A 201 2.11 -13.81 -6.72
N LEU A 202 2.02 -12.49 -6.66
CA LEU A 202 2.42 -11.60 -7.76
C LEU A 202 3.91 -11.80 -8.07
N TYR A 203 4.73 -11.87 -7.03
CA TYR A 203 6.15 -12.19 -7.12
C TYR A 203 6.46 -13.40 -6.25
N PRO A 204 6.46 -14.62 -6.83
CA PRO A 204 6.65 -15.86 -6.09
C PRO A 204 8.09 -16.09 -5.67
N VAL A 205 8.30 -17.08 -4.80
CA VAL A 205 9.63 -17.61 -4.51
C VAL A 205 10.12 -18.37 -5.73
N LEU A 206 11.35 -18.11 -6.17
CA LEU A 206 11.93 -18.84 -7.29
C LEU A 206 12.17 -20.31 -6.89
N PRO A 207 11.85 -21.29 -7.74
CA PRO A 207 11.96 -22.71 -7.38
C PRO A 207 13.33 -23.15 -6.85
N HIS A 208 14.42 -22.52 -7.31
CA HIS A 208 15.78 -22.82 -6.85
C HIS A 208 16.12 -22.25 -5.47
N GLU A 209 15.31 -21.33 -4.94
CA GLU A 209 15.44 -20.77 -3.58
C GLU A 209 14.63 -21.57 -2.55
N LEU A 210 13.75 -22.46 -3.00
CA LEU A 210 12.89 -23.25 -2.14
C LEU A 210 13.67 -24.32 -1.40
N ARG A 211 13.47 -24.39 -0.08
CA ARG A 211 13.95 -25.51 0.73
C ARG A 211 12.93 -26.64 0.69
N GLN A 212 13.41 -27.88 0.72
CA GLN A 212 12.52 -29.05 0.77
C GLN A 212 11.60 -28.96 2.00
N GLY A 213 10.28 -29.09 1.78
CA GLY A 213 9.27 -28.99 2.84
C GLY A 213 8.99 -27.57 3.34
N GLN A 214 9.51 -26.53 2.67
CA GLN A 214 9.17 -25.14 2.99
C GLN A 214 7.67 -24.90 2.80
N LYS A 215 7.06 -24.22 3.78
CA LYS A 215 5.67 -23.75 3.72
C LYS A 215 5.63 -22.30 3.24
N PRO A 216 4.49 -21.83 2.69
CA PRO A 216 4.27 -20.43 2.38
C PRO A 216 4.53 -19.55 3.62
N ASP A 217 5.29 -18.48 3.44
CA ASP A 217 5.46 -17.43 4.44
C ASP A 217 5.41 -16.07 3.73
N LEU A 218 4.19 -15.53 3.60
CA LEU A 218 3.91 -14.34 2.81
C LEU A 218 4.47 -13.09 3.49
N ALA A 219 4.39 -13.02 4.82
CA ALA A 219 5.01 -11.99 5.66
C ALA A 219 6.55 -11.96 5.60
N LYS A 220 7.22 -13.01 5.10
CA LYS A 220 8.67 -12.99 4.81
C LYS A 220 9.00 -12.35 3.46
N ARG A 221 8.03 -12.11 2.58
CA ARG A 221 8.27 -11.70 1.18
C ARG A 221 7.47 -10.48 0.71
N PRO A 222 7.39 -9.36 1.47
CA PRO A 222 7.06 -8.08 0.85
C PRO A 222 8.12 -7.64 -0.19
N GLU A 223 9.28 -8.31 -0.23
CA GLU A 223 10.51 -7.81 -0.82
C GLU A 223 10.66 -7.95 -2.35
N ALA A 224 9.64 -8.43 -3.04
CA ALA A 224 9.87 -9.18 -4.27
C ALA A 224 9.90 -8.33 -5.57
N SER A 225 9.66 -7.01 -5.51
CA SER A 225 9.99 -6.10 -6.62
C SER A 225 10.22 -4.66 -6.16
N VAL A 226 11.05 -3.92 -6.92
CA VAL A 226 11.16 -2.46 -6.81
C VAL A 226 9.84 -1.87 -7.28
N PHE A 227 9.13 -1.17 -6.40
CA PHE A 227 7.88 -0.52 -6.78
C PHE A 227 8.19 0.58 -7.83
N PRO A 228 7.72 0.46 -9.08
CA PRO A 228 8.24 1.25 -10.21
C PRO A 228 7.88 2.74 -10.18
N GLY A 229 7.21 3.22 -9.13
CA GLY A 229 6.55 4.53 -9.13
C GLY A 229 6.92 5.53 -8.03
N VAL A 230 7.82 5.24 -7.08
CA VAL A 230 7.98 6.12 -5.90
C VAL A 230 9.30 6.89 -5.88
N SER A 231 10.28 6.53 -6.71
CA SER A 231 11.64 7.05 -6.59
C SER A 231 11.87 8.48 -7.12
N LYS A 232 10.93 9.13 -7.85
CA LYS A 232 11.14 10.51 -8.35
C LYS A 232 9.93 11.47 -8.37
N GLY A 233 8.77 11.14 -7.79
CA GLY A 233 7.59 11.99 -7.95
C GLY A 233 6.54 12.02 -6.84
N PHE A 234 6.57 11.12 -5.86
CA PHE A 234 5.57 11.09 -4.78
C PHE A 234 5.93 11.97 -3.57
N CYS A 235 7.11 12.60 -3.57
CA CYS A 235 7.58 13.45 -2.49
C CYS A 235 8.13 14.77 -3.05
N LYS A 236 7.24 15.72 -3.32
CA LYS A 236 7.52 17.17 -3.32
C LYS A 236 6.19 17.89 -3.14
N GLU A 237 6.03 18.60 -2.02
CA GLU A 237 5.07 19.70 -1.79
C GLU A 237 3.70 19.46 -1.09
N GLN A 238 3.47 18.44 -0.26
CA GLN A 238 2.24 18.45 0.59
C GLN A 238 2.39 18.18 2.10
N ILE A 239 3.60 18.27 2.66
CA ILE A 239 3.76 18.33 4.12
C ILE A 239 4.64 19.53 4.50
N LEU A 240 4.19 20.73 4.13
CA LEU A 240 4.55 21.98 4.82
C LEU A 240 3.38 22.96 4.70
N SER A 241 2.37 22.81 5.56
CA SER A 241 1.52 23.93 5.94
C SER A 241 1.22 23.85 7.44
N PRO A 242 1.85 24.70 8.28
CA PRO A 242 1.70 24.67 9.73
C PRO A 242 0.45 25.43 10.19
N CYS A 243 -0.71 25.07 9.67
CA CYS A 243 -1.99 25.69 10.05
C CYS A 243 -3.12 24.65 10.10
N CYS A 244 -3.00 23.66 10.98
CA CYS A 244 -4.14 22.86 11.43
C CYS A 244 -3.83 22.17 12.77
N LEU A 245 -3.45 22.95 13.78
CA LEU A 245 -3.40 22.53 15.20
C LEU A 245 -3.65 23.78 16.08
N ARG A 246 -4.93 24.13 16.22
CA ARG A 246 -5.45 24.92 17.35
C ARG A 246 -6.84 24.40 17.67
N ILE A 247 -6.92 23.47 18.63
CA ILE A 247 -7.87 23.49 19.75
C ILE A 247 -7.06 23.09 20.97
#